data_AF-A0A930ETA5-F1
#
_entry.id   AF-A0A930ETA5-F1
#
_cell.length_a   1.000
_cell.length_b   1.000
_cell.length_c   1.000
_cell.angle_alpha   90.00
_cell.angle_beta   90.00
_cell.angle_gamma   90.00
#
_symmetry.space_group_name_H-M   'P 1'
#
loop_
_entity.id
_entity.type
_entity.pdbx_description
1 polymer ?
#
loop_
_entity_poly.entity_id
_entity_poly.type
_entity_poly.pdbx_seq_one_letter_code
_entity_poly.pdbx_strand_id
1 'polypeptide(L)'
;MIIEALLIGAFVGIVVGSLGAGGGILSVPILVYILGQDPHQATGLSLIIVGLTAAVSLATRARSGNVAWREGSLFALVGLAGTWAGSTLGPLVSARALMLSFCALLGAVAVFMVRSQLRPSASPSPNEAGDSNVDKGSWTLGTVSRVVALATLTGFLTGFFGVGGGFAIVPALHLALRYPMKRASATSLLVMVITAAFGLASRTAAGTL
;
A
#
# COMPACT_ATOMS: atom_id res chain seq x y z
N MET A 1 -14.92 17.28 -23.08
CA MET A 1 -14.22 15.97 -23.14
C MET A 1 -12.79 16.02 -22.62
N ILE A 2 -11.78 16.53 -23.36
CA ILE A 2 -10.37 16.50 -22.87
C ILE A 2 -10.14 17.43 -21.67
N ILE A 3 -10.74 18.62 -21.67
CA ILE A 3 -10.60 19.60 -20.57
C ILE A 3 -11.25 19.09 -19.28
N GLU A 4 -12.41 18.44 -19.37
CA GLU A 4 -13.09 17.82 -18.21
C GLU A 4 -12.27 16.65 -17.66
N ALA A 5 -11.72 15.80 -18.53
CA ALA A 5 -10.83 14.71 -18.12
C ALA A 5 -9.56 15.25 -17.42
N LEU A 6 -9.02 16.38 -17.89
CA LEU A 6 -7.87 17.04 -17.29
C LEU A 6 -8.20 17.62 -15.90
N LEU A 7 -9.36 18.27 -15.75
CA LEU A 7 -9.81 18.84 -14.48
C LEU A 7 -10.11 17.75 -13.44
N ILE A 8 -10.80 16.69 -13.85
CA ILE A 8 -11.08 15.54 -12.98
C ILE A 8 -9.77 14.84 -12.61
N GLY A 9 -8.86 14.63 -13.56
CA GLY A 9 -7.54 14.05 -13.32
C GLY A 9 -6.69 14.89 -12.36
N ALA A 10 -6.71 16.21 -12.49
CA ALA A 10 -6.01 17.13 -11.60
C ALA A 10 -6.60 17.12 -10.17
N PHE A 11 -7.92 17.18 -10.05
CA PHE A 11 -8.61 17.13 -8.76
C PHE A 11 -8.37 15.80 -8.04
N VAL A 12 -8.56 14.68 -8.74
CA VAL A 12 -8.26 13.34 -8.22
C VAL A 12 -6.79 13.23 -7.87
N GLY A 13 -5.87 13.75 -8.69
CA GLY A 13 -4.44 13.78 -8.41
C GLY A 13 -4.08 14.53 -7.13
N ILE A 14 -4.73 15.66 -6.87
CA ILE A 14 -4.56 16.42 -5.62
C ILE A 14 -5.11 15.66 -4.42
N VAL A 15 -6.30 15.06 -4.53
CA VAL A 15 -6.90 14.25 -3.46
C VAL A 15 -6.03 13.02 -3.17
N VAL A 16 -5.62 12.29 -4.21
CA VAL A 16 -4.71 11.14 -4.13
C VAL A 16 -3.36 11.53 -3.50
N GLY A 17 -2.77 12.64 -3.96
CA GLY A 17 -1.48 13.12 -3.49
C GLY A 17 -1.53 13.61 -2.04
N SER A 18 -2.64 14.23 -1.63
CA SER A 18 -2.85 14.73 -0.27
C SER A 18 -3.18 13.62 0.73
N LEU A 19 -3.90 12.56 0.33
CA LEU A 19 -4.15 11.40 1.18
C LEU A 19 -2.86 10.63 1.51
N GLY A 20 -1.77 10.83 0.76
CA GLY A 20 -0.48 10.19 1.02
C GLY A 20 -0.47 8.66 0.93
N ALA A 21 -1.58 8.05 0.50
CA ALA A 21 -1.83 6.62 0.52
C ALA A 21 -1.34 5.88 -0.74
N GLY A 22 -0.77 6.61 -1.73
CA GLY A 22 -0.55 6.10 -3.08
C GLY A 22 -1.89 5.91 -3.78
N GLY A 23 -2.06 6.45 -4.99
CA GLY A 23 -3.36 6.58 -5.64
C GLY A 23 -4.15 5.30 -5.93
N GLY A 24 -3.62 4.14 -5.56
CA GLY A 24 -4.12 2.85 -5.97
C GLY A 24 -5.52 2.52 -5.50
N ILE A 25 -5.95 3.01 -4.32
CA ILE A 25 -7.32 2.73 -3.84
C ILE A 25 -8.33 3.23 -4.86
N LEU A 26 -8.03 4.38 -5.46
CA LEU A 26 -8.90 5.05 -6.41
C LEU A 26 -8.59 4.63 -7.85
N SER A 27 -7.36 4.22 -8.17
CA SER A 27 -7.00 3.81 -9.53
C SER A 27 -7.87 2.68 -10.06
N VAL A 28 -8.07 1.60 -9.29
CA VAL A 28 -8.86 0.44 -9.78
C VAL A 28 -10.32 0.81 -10.06
N PRO A 29 -11.09 1.43 -9.12
CA PRO A 29 -12.45 1.87 -9.41
C PRO A 29 -12.54 2.85 -10.58
N ILE A 30 -11.60 3.78 -10.70
CA ILE A 30 -11.58 4.74 -11.80
C ILE A 30 -11.41 4.01 -13.14
N LEU A 31 -10.46 3.08 -13.23
CA LEU A 31 -10.24 2.33 -14.47
C LEU A 31 -11.47 1.49 -14.88
N VAL A 32 -12.14 0.86 -13.91
CA VAL A 32 -13.32 0.02 -14.18
C VAL A 32 -14.55 0.86 -14.50
N TYR A 33 -14.93 1.80 -13.62
CA TYR A 33 -16.20 2.50 -13.72
C TYR A 33 -16.17 3.72 -14.64
N ILE A 34 -15.03 4.40 -14.77
CA ILE A 34 -14.91 5.60 -15.61
C ILE A 34 -14.35 5.23 -16.98
N LEU A 35 -13.33 4.37 -17.04
CA LEU A 35 -12.67 3.97 -18.28
C LEU A 35 -13.21 2.67 -18.90
N GLY A 36 -14.18 2.01 -18.24
CA GLY A 36 -14.84 0.81 -18.76
C GLY A 36 -13.92 -0.41 -18.92
N GLN A 37 -12.78 -0.44 -18.24
CA GLN A 37 -11.83 -1.54 -18.33
C GLN A 37 -12.32 -2.77 -17.56
N ASP A 38 -11.97 -3.96 -18.04
CA ASP A 38 -12.21 -5.17 -17.28
C ASP A 38 -11.44 -5.13 -15.95
N PRO A 39 -12.01 -5.57 -14.81
CA PRO A 39 -11.33 -5.55 -13.52
C PRO A 39 -9.95 -6.22 -13.52
N HIS A 40 -9.74 -7.28 -14.31
CA HIS A 40 -8.43 -7.93 -14.39
C HIS A 40 -7.38 -7.03 -15.04
N GLN A 41 -7.73 -6.38 -16.15
CA GLN A 41 -6.86 -5.40 -16.82
C GLN A 41 -6.64 -4.16 -15.96
N ALA A 42 -7.70 -3.67 -15.31
CA ALA A 42 -7.64 -2.51 -14.43
C ALA A 42 -6.65 -2.69 -13.27
N THR A 43 -6.60 -3.88 -12.66
CA THR A 43 -5.64 -4.17 -11.58
C THR A 43 -4.19 -4.28 -12.08
N GLY A 44 -3.97 -4.70 -13.33
CA GLY A 44 -2.64 -4.70 -13.94
C GLY A 44 -2.15 -3.27 -14.22
N LEU A 45 -3.01 -2.47 -14.85
CA LEU A 45 -2.72 -1.07 -15.16
C LEU A 45 -2.57 -0.21 -13.89
N SER A 46 -3.32 -0.49 -12.83
CA SER A 46 -3.18 0.23 -11.56
C SER A 46 -1.81 -0.01 -10.91
N LEU A 47 -1.20 -1.20 -11.04
CA LEU A 47 0.16 -1.44 -10.54
C LEU A 47 1.18 -0.52 -11.22
N ILE A 48 1.00 -0.25 -12.52
CA ILE A 48 1.86 0.68 -13.27
C ILE A 48 1.66 2.11 -12.75
N ILE A 49 0.41 2.58 -12.70
CA ILE A 49 0.08 3.93 -12.24
C ILE A 49 0.59 4.16 -10.82
N VAL A 50 0.35 3.21 -9.93
CA VAL A 50 0.72 3.31 -8.51
C VAL A 50 2.22 3.17 -8.32
N GLY A 51 2.87 2.25 -9.02
CA GLY A 51 4.33 2.12 -8.98
C GLY A 51 5.05 3.39 -9.41
N LEU A 52 4.59 4.03 -10.50
CA LEU A 52 5.16 5.29 -10.98
C LEU A 52 4.90 6.45 -10.02
N THR A 53 3.66 6.61 -9.55
CA THR A 53 3.32 7.68 -8.59
C THR A 53 4.06 7.50 -7.26
N ALA A 54 4.24 6.26 -6.80
CA ALA A 54 5.02 5.92 -5.62
C ALA A 54 6.50 6.23 -5.82
N ALA A 55 7.07 5.94 -6.99
CA ALA A 55 8.47 6.24 -7.29
C ALA A 55 8.75 7.76 -7.27
N VAL A 56 7.86 8.56 -7.88
CA VAL A 56 7.96 10.02 -7.86
C VAL A 56 7.81 10.56 -6.42
N SER A 57 6.84 10.04 -5.67
CA SER A 57 6.60 10.42 -4.27
C SER A 57 7.75 10.00 -3.35
N LEU A 58 8.37 8.85 -3.61
CA LEU A 58 9.53 8.35 -2.90
C LEU A 58 10.72 9.27 -3.17
N ALA A 59 10.97 9.66 -4.42
CA ALA A 59 12.08 10.54 -4.77
C ALA A 59 11.99 11.90 -4.06
N THR A 60 10.79 12.49 -3.99
CA THR A 60 10.56 13.76 -3.27
C THR A 60 10.73 13.59 -1.76
N ARG A 61 10.23 12.50 -1.18
CA ARG A 61 10.27 12.25 0.27
C ARG A 61 11.62 11.72 0.76
N ALA A 62 12.39 11.03 -0.08
CA ALA A 62 13.75 10.60 0.20
C ALA A 62 14.68 11.77 0.51
N ARG A 63 14.49 12.91 -0.16
CA ARG A 63 15.24 14.15 0.10
C ARG A 63 15.04 14.71 1.52
N SER A 64 13.94 14.35 2.19
CA SER A 64 13.65 14.79 3.56
C SER A 64 14.29 13.90 4.65
N GLY A 65 15.04 12.86 4.28
CA GLY A 65 15.72 11.96 5.23
C GLY A 65 14.79 11.06 6.06
N ASN A 66 13.50 11.01 5.72
CA ASN A 66 12.49 10.27 6.48
C ASN A 66 12.27 8.82 6.02
N VAL A 67 13.04 8.33 5.05
CA VAL A 67 12.89 6.98 4.48
C VAL A 67 13.80 6.00 5.21
N ALA A 68 13.21 4.98 5.82
CA ALA A 68 13.95 3.90 6.46
C ALA A 68 14.27 2.78 5.43
N TRP A 69 15.37 2.96 4.70
CA TRP A 69 15.73 2.10 3.57
C TRP A 69 15.92 0.63 3.95
N ARG A 70 16.53 0.37 5.12
CA ARG A 70 16.83 -1.00 5.57
C ARG A 70 15.57 -1.74 6.01
N GLU A 71 14.75 -1.12 6.86
CA GLU A 71 13.53 -1.75 7.36
C GLU A 71 12.46 -1.83 6.28
N GLY A 72 12.36 -0.82 5.42
CA GLY A 72 11.46 -0.83 4.26
C GLY A 72 11.82 -1.90 3.24
N SER A 73 13.11 -2.09 2.93
CA SER A 73 13.52 -3.17 2.00
C SER A 73 13.30 -4.56 2.60
N LEU A 74 13.57 -4.78 3.89
CA LEU A 74 13.26 -6.03 4.58
C LEU A 74 11.75 -6.33 4.56
N PHE A 75 10.93 -5.32 4.88
CA PHE A 75 9.47 -5.44 4.82
C PHE A 75 9.00 -5.76 3.40
N ALA A 76 9.56 -5.09 2.40
CA ALA A 76 9.24 -5.34 0.99
C ALA A 76 9.60 -6.76 0.58
N LEU A 77 10.79 -7.24 0.94
CA LEU A 77 11.27 -8.61 0.65
C LEU A 77 10.31 -9.67 1.20
N VAL A 78 9.87 -9.51 2.45
CA VAL A 78 8.88 -10.44 3.03
C VAL A 78 7.52 -10.31 2.36
N GLY A 79 7.15 -9.09 1.97
CA GLY A 79 5.94 -8.82 1.20
C GLY A 79 5.95 -9.37 -0.22
N LEU A 80 7.12 -9.67 -0.82
CA LEU A 80 7.19 -10.25 -2.17
C LEU A 80 6.51 -11.61 -2.25
N ALA A 81 6.66 -12.45 -1.21
CA ALA A 81 6.01 -13.76 -1.16
C ALA A 81 4.48 -13.62 -1.19
N GLY A 82 3.94 -12.66 -0.42
CA GLY A 82 2.53 -12.32 -0.46
C GLY A 82 2.11 -11.77 -1.82
N THR A 83 2.91 -10.85 -2.36
CA THR A 83 2.65 -10.20 -3.66
C THR A 83 2.56 -11.21 -4.78
N TRP A 84 3.48 -12.19 -4.81
CA TRP A 84 3.47 -13.28 -5.77
C TRP A 84 2.20 -14.14 -5.66
N ALA A 85 1.83 -14.54 -4.44
CA ALA A 85 0.60 -15.30 -4.21
C ALA A 85 -0.65 -14.49 -4.63
N GLY A 86 -0.68 -13.20 -4.32
CA GLY A 86 -1.77 -12.32 -4.69
C GLY A 86 -1.88 -12.11 -6.20
N SER A 87 -0.75 -11.86 -6.87
CA SER A 87 -0.71 -11.57 -8.31
C SER A 87 -1.05 -12.79 -9.17
N THR A 88 -0.77 -14.00 -8.68
CA THR A 88 -1.15 -15.26 -9.33
C THR A 88 -2.60 -15.64 -9.04
N LEU A 89 -3.10 -15.43 -7.81
CA LEU A 89 -4.48 -15.75 -7.44
C LEU A 89 -5.51 -14.74 -7.95
N GLY A 90 -5.14 -13.45 -8.08
CA GLY A 90 -6.04 -12.38 -8.52
C GLY A 90 -6.73 -12.66 -9.85
N PRO A 91 -5.99 -13.00 -10.92
CA PRO A 91 -6.56 -13.35 -12.23
C PRO A 91 -7.48 -14.58 -12.22
N LEU A 92 -7.34 -15.49 -11.24
CA LEU A 92 -8.14 -16.71 -11.14
C LEU A 92 -9.53 -16.46 -10.54
N VAL A 93 -9.74 -15.32 -9.88
CA VAL A 93 -11.00 -14.97 -9.22
C VAL A 93 -11.89 -14.18 -10.16
N SER A 94 -13.16 -14.55 -10.31
CA SER A 94 -14.09 -13.82 -11.18
C SER A 94 -14.13 -12.31 -10.88
N ALA A 95 -14.24 -11.49 -11.94
CA ALA A 95 -14.31 -10.03 -11.85
C ALA A 95 -15.30 -9.49 -10.79
N ARG A 96 -16.48 -10.13 -10.66
CA ARG A 96 -17.49 -9.77 -9.65
C ARG A 96 -16.99 -10.03 -8.23
N ALA A 97 -16.38 -11.20 -7.99
CA ALA A 97 -15.82 -11.56 -6.69
C ALA A 97 -14.59 -10.69 -6.34
N LEU A 98 -13.76 -10.34 -7.33
CA LEU A 98 -12.64 -9.42 -7.16
C LEU A 98 -13.12 -8.04 -6.70
N MET A 99 -14.16 -7.48 -7.34
CA MET A 99 -14.72 -6.20 -6.88
C MET A 99 -15.42 -6.30 -5.53
N LEU A 100 -16.19 -7.36 -5.27
CA LEU A 100 -16.87 -7.54 -3.98
C LEU A 100 -15.86 -7.65 -2.83
N SER A 101 -14.78 -8.40 -3.02
CA SER A 101 -13.70 -8.50 -2.04
C SER A 101 -12.96 -7.18 -1.86
N PHE A 102 -12.77 -6.40 -2.93
CA PHE A 102 -12.19 -5.06 -2.84
C PHE A 102 -13.10 -4.10 -2.06
N CYS A 103 -14.40 -4.08 -2.33
CA CYS A 103 -15.38 -3.30 -1.57
C CYS A 103 -15.41 -3.72 -0.09
N ALA A 104 -15.40 -5.02 0.19
CA ALA A 104 -15.36 -5.55 1.55
C ALA A 104 -14.08 -5.11 2.29
N LEU A 105 -12.92 -5.14 1.62
CA LEU A 105 -11.66 -4.66 2.17
C LEU A 105 -11.71 -3.16 2.50
N LEU A 106 -12.19 -2.33 1.58
CA LEU A 106 -12.33 -0.90 1.83
C LEU A 106 -13.30 -0.61 2.98
N GLY A 107 -14.42 -1.32 3.05
CA GLY A 107 -15.36 -1.26 4.16
C GLY A 107 -14.70 -1.65 5.49
N ALA A 108 -13.93 -2.73 5.51
CA ALA A 108 -13.21 -3.17 6.70
C ALA A 108 -12.16 -2.15 7.17
N VAL A 109 -11.39 -1.56 6.25
CA VAL A 109 -10.40 -0.52 6.57
C VAL A 109 -11.09 0.76 7.06
N ALA A 110 -12.19 1.17 6.44
CA ALA A 110 -12.97 2.32 6.89
C ALA A 110 -13.49 2.10 8.32
N VAL A 111 -14.09 0.94 8.61
CA VAL A 111 -14.57 0.59 9.96
C VAL A 111 -13.42 0.53 10.96
N PHE A 112 -12.27 -0.04 10.58
CA PHE A 112 -11.08 -0.10 11.42
C PHE A 112 -10.57 1.30 11.78
N MET A 113 -10.48 2.21 10.81
CA MET A 113 -10.08 3.60 11.06
C MET A 113 -11.09 4.35 11.95
N VAL A 114 -12.39 4.20 11.70
CA VAL A 114 -13.41 4.85 12.54
C VAL A 114 -13.34 4.30 13.98
N ARG A 115 -13.19 2.99 14.15
CA ARG A 115 -13.06 2.37 15.48
C ARG A 115 -11.76 2.74 16.19
N SER A 116 -10.65 2.91 15.47
CA SER A 116 -9.39 3.32 16.08
C SER A 116 -9.43 4.77 16.56
N GLN A 117 -10.21 5.64 15.92
CA GLN A 117 -10.47 7.00 16.39
C GLN A 117 -11.49 7.08 17.54
N LEU A 118 -12.46 6.16 17.59
CA LEU A 118 -13.46 6.10 18.66
C LEU A 118 -12.95 5.45 19.95
N ARG A 119 -11.80 4.76 19.92
CA ARG A 119 -11.09 4.40 21.15
C ARG A 119 -10.49 5.68 21.70
N PRO A 120 -10.89 6.15 22.90
CA PRO A 120 -10.21 7.25 23.56
C PRO A 120 -8.74 6.87 23.61
N SER A 121 -7.90 7.65 22.93
CA SER A 121 -6.46 7.50 23.07
C SER A 121 -6.19 7.60 24.57
N ALA A 122 -5.81 6.47 25.19
CA ALA A 122 -4.96 6.55 26.37
C ALA A 122 -3.81 7.45 25.92
N SER A 123 -3.73 8.61 26.56
CA SER A 123 -3.02 9.79 26.11
C SER A 123 -1.69 9.45 25.44
N PRO A 124 -1.32 10.09 24.31
CA PRO A 124 0.05 9.99 23.82
C PRO A 124 0.92 10.61 24.92
N SER A 125 1.57 9.76 25.72
CA SER A 125 2.52 10.23 26.71
C SER A 125 3.58 11.06 25.97
N PRO A 126 3.81 12.34 26.34
CA PRO A 126 4.75 13.23 25.67
C PRO A 126 6.23 12.81 25.74
N ASN A 127 6.53 11.57 26.14
CA ASN A 127 7.87 11.07 26.43
C ASN A 127 8.40 10.04 25.40
N GLU A 128 7.69 9.78 24.30
CA GLU A 128 8.23 9.01 23.15
C GLU A 128 8.96 9.90 22.12
N ALA A 129 9.41 11.08 22.56
CA ALA A 129 10.25 12.00 21.79
C ALA A 129 11.76 11.78 22.02
N GLY A 130 12.15 10.80 22.84
CA GLY A 130 13.54 10.53 23.17
C GLY A 130 13.79 9.03 23.18
N ASP A 131 14.88 8.65 22.53
CA ASP A 131 15.46 7.30 22.55
C ASP A 131 14.76 6.23 21.70
N SER A 132 14.75 6.45 20.38
CA SER A 132 14.82 5.32 19.45
C SER A 132 16.22 4.69 19.53
N ASN A 133 16.63 4.23 20.70
CA ASN A 133 17.44 3.04 20.76
C ASN A 133 16.48 1.93 20.33
N VAL A 134 16.40 1.70 19.01
CA VAL A 134 16.03 0.38 18.50
C VAL A 134 16.98 -0.53 19.24
N ASP A 135 16.52 -1.17 20.31
CA ASP A 135 17.28 -2.18 21.03
C ASP A 135 17.74 -3.17 19.97
N LYS A 136 19.01 -3.03 19.56
CA LYS A 136 19.68 -3.84 18.54
C LYS A 136 19.76 -5.32 18.96
N GLY A 137 19.07 -5.73 20.03
CA GLY A 137 19.32 -6.97 20.78
C GLY A 137 18.12 -7.85 21.13
N SER A 138 16.87 -7.50 20.79
CA SER A 138 15.76 -8.47 20.96
C SER A 138 14.73 -8.36 19.84
N TRP A 139 15.06 -8.98 18.71
CA TRP A 139 14.02 -9.46 17.79
C TRP A 139 13.25 -10.57 18.52
N THR A 140 12.31 -10.18 19.37
CA THR A 140 11.41 -11.15 20.00
C THR A 140 10.64 -11.85 18.89
N LEU A 141 10.52 -13.17 18.98
CA LEU A 141 9.82 -14.00 17.98
C LEU A 141 8.42 -13.44 17.63
N GLY A 142 7.74 -12.82 18.59
CA GLY A 142 6.44 -12.17 18.39
C GLY A 142 6.46 -10.91 17.54
N THR A 143 7.54 -10.14 17.53
CA THR A 143 7.67 -8.94 16.69
C THR A 143 8.00 -9.34 15.26
N VAL A 144 8.92 -10.30 15.07
CA VAL A 144 9.25 -10.85 13.75
C VAL A 144 8.02 -11.47 13.10
N SER A 145 7.27 -12.31 13.83
CA SER A 145 6.09 -12.98 13.28
C SER A 145 4.99 -11.98 12.89
N ARG A 146 4.79 -10.90 13.64
CA ARG A 146 3.88 -9.81 13.27
C ARG A 146 4.33 -9.05 12.03
N VAL A 147 5.62 -8.71 11.93
CA VAL A 147 6.18 -8.04 10.75
C VAL A 147 6.00 -8.93 9.53
N VAL A 148 6.31 -10.22 9.63
CA VAL A 148 6.14 -11.18 8.54
C VAL A 148 4.67 -11.29 8.15
N ALA A 149 3.76 -11.50 9.11
CA ALA A 149 2.34 -11.61 8.82
C ALA A 149 1.78 -10.35 8.14
N LEU A 150 2.14 -9.16 8.63
CA LEU A 150 1.67 -7.90 8.06
C LEU A 150 2.30 -7.60 6.69
N ALA A 151 3.58 -7.88 6.51
CA ALA A 151 4.26 -7.72 5.23
C ALA A 151 3.70 -8.67 4.17
N THR A 152 3.52 -9.95 4.50
CA THR A 152 2.92 -10.93 3.60
C THR A 152 1.46 -10.59 3.29
N LEU A 153 0.65 -10.19 4.28
CA LEU A 153 -0.74 -9.79 4.06
C LEU A 153 -0.83 -8.55 3.17
N THR A 154 -0.08 -7.49 3.46
CA THR A 154 -0.10 -6.25 2.67
C THR A 154 0.45 -6.46 1.26
N GLY A 155 1.48 -7.31 1.11
CA GLY A 155 1.97 -7.77 -0.19
C GLY A 155 0.92 -8.54 -0.97
N PHE A 156 0.22 -9.48 -0.33
CA PHE A 156 -0.89 -10.22 -0.93
C PHE A 156 -1.98 -9.30 -1.45
N LEU A 157 -2.44 -8.36 -0.62
CA LEU A 157 -3.43 -7.36 -1.04
C LEU A 157 -2.94 -6.52 -2.21
N THR A 158 -1.64 -6.20 -2.24
CA THR A 158 -1.01 -5.45 -3.33
C THR A 158 -1.04 -6.22 -4.65
N GLY A 159 -0.60 -7.48 -4.64
CA GLY A 159 -0.60 -8.33 -5.84
C GLY A 159 -2.00 -8.70 -6.32
N PHE A 160 -2.91 -8.97 -5.38
CA PHE A 160 -4.27 -9.41 -5.65
C PHE A 160 -5.13 -8.29 -6.23
N PHE A 161 -5.18 -7.13 -5.55
CA PHE A 161 -6.01 -6.01 -5.99
C PHE A 161 -5.30 -5.06 -6.94
N GLY A 162 -3.98 -5.13 -7.09
CA GLY A 162 -3.21 -4.20 -7.95
C GLY A 162 -3.15 -2.76 -7.42
N VAL A 163 -3.56 -2.55 -6.17
CA VAL A 163 -3.79 -1.24 -5.54
C VAL A 163 -2.50 -0.66 -4.93
N GLY A 164 -1.37 -1.37 -5.02
CA GLY A 164 -0.08 -0.90 -4.46
C GLY A 164 -0.05 -0.79 -2.93
N GLY A 165 -1.04 -1.35 -2.22
CA GLY A 165 -1.03 -1.60 -0.78
C GLY A 165 -0.85 -0.40 0.16
N GLY A 166 -0.59 0.82 -0.31
CA GLY A 166 -0.11 1.92 0.53
C GLY A 166 -0.99 2.26 1.71
N PHE A 167 -2.31 2.24 1.49
CA PHE A 167 -3.31 2.43 2.54
C PHE A 167 -3.27 1.39 3.65
N ALA A 168 -2.78 0.18 3.36
CA ALA A 168 -2.60 -0.91 4.31
C ALA A 168 -1.15 -0.98 4.83
N ILE A 169 -0.15 -0.64 4.01
CA ILE A 169 1.28 -0.67 4.34
C ILE A 169 1.62 0.43 5.36
N VAL A 170 1.04 1.63 5.25
CA VAL A 170 1.27 2.72 6.21
C VAL A 170 0.86 2.32 7.64
N PRO A 171 -0.39 1.89 7.90
CA PRO A 171 -0.77 1.43 9.23
C PRO A 171 -0.04 0.15 9.64
N ALA A 172 0.29 -0.76 8.70
CA ALA A 172 1.09 -1.93 9.00
C ALA A 172 2.50 -1.59 9.51
N LEU A 173 3.20 -0.64 8.87
CA LEU A 173 4.52 -0.17 9.32
C LEU A 173 4.41 0.56 10.67
N HIS A 174 3.36 1.36 10.87
CA HIS A 174 3.11 2.01 12.16
C HIS A 174 2.89 0.98 13.28
N LEU A 175 2.14 -0.09 13.01
CA LEU A 175 1.82 -1.12 14.01
C LEU A 175 2.98 -2.12 14.23
N ALA A 176 3.71 -2.45 13.17
CA ALA A 176 4.77 -3.46 13.19
C ALA A 176 6.12 -2.90 13.66
N LEU A 177 6.48 -1.69 13.21
CA LEU A 177 7.78 -1.06 13.50
C LEU A 177 7.66 0.13 14.48
N ARG A 178 6.45 0.47 14.96
CA ARG A 178 6.18 1.64 15.83
C ARG A 178 6.75 2.95 15.28
N TYR A 179 6.86 3.06 13.95
CA TYR A 179 7.37 4.27 13.34
C TYR A 179 6.39 5.44 13.46
N PRO A 180 6.90 6.68 13.67
CA PRO A 180 6.06 7.86 13.59
C PRO A 180 5.44 7.94 12.18
N MET A 181 4.18 8.37 12.09
CA MET A 181 3.38 8.26 10.86
C MET A 181 4.04 8.93 9.63
N LYS A 182 4.87 9.96 9.85
CA LYS A 182 5.69 10.61 8.82
C LYS A 182 6.79 9.69 8.23
N ARG A 183 7.48 8.89 9.05
CA ARG A 183 8.48 7.91 8.58
C ARG A 183 7.81 6.67 7.98
N ALA A 184 6.69 6.22 8.56
CA ALA A 184 5.92 5.10 8.05
C ALA A 184 5.42 5.37 6.62
N SER A 185 4.80 6.54 6.38
CA SER A 185 4.38 6.97 5.04
C SER A 185 5.51 7.14 4.03
N ALA A 186 6.71 7.55 4.47
CA ALA A 186 7.87 7.62 3.60
C ALA A 186 8.38 6.23 3.20
N THR A 187 8.43 5.33 4.18
CA THR A 187 8.95 3.97 4.01
C THR A 187 7.98 3.08 3.23
N SER A 188 6.67 3.32 3.35
CA SER A 188 5.65 2.59 2.58
C SER A 188 5.76 2.85 1.08
N LEU A 189 6.23 4.02 0.65
CA LEU A 189 6.44 4.33 -0.77
C LEU A 189 7.56 3.48 -1.37
N LEU A 190 8.63 3.22 -0.61
CA LEU A 190 9.69 2.30 -1.00
C LEU A 190 9.15 0.87 -1.18
N VAL A 191 8.40 0.40 -0.18
CA VAL A 191 7.75 -0.93 -0.24
C VAL A 191 6.82 -1.03 -1.45
N MET A 192 6.04 0.02 -1.70
CA MET A 192 5.09 0.09 -2.81
C MET A 192 5.79 0.03 -4.16
N VAL A 193 6.90 0.75 -4.36
CA VAL A 193 7.68 0.68 -5.61
C VAL A 193 8.18 -0.74 -5.86
N ILE A 194 8.75 -1.38 -4.84
CA ILE A 194 9.31 -2.73 -4.95
C ILE A 194 8.21 -3.77 -5.23
N THR A 195 7.14 -3.75 -4.44
CA THR A 195 6.03 -4.70 -4.59
C THR A 195 5.23 -4.48 -5.88
N ALA A 196 5.07 -3.23 -6.34
CA ALA A 196 4.41 -2.94 -7.61
C ALA A 196 5.24 -3.42 -8.80
N ALA A 197 6.55 -3.16 -8.81
CA ALA A 197 7.46 -3.65 -9.85
C ALA A 197 7.46 -5.18 -9.91
N PHE A 198 7.54 -5.84 -8.76
CA PHE A 198 7.52 -7.30 -8.68
C PHE A 198 6.16 -7.89 -9.06
N GLY A 199 5.06 -7.29 -8.59
CA GLY A 199 3.71 -7.70 -8.95
C GLY A 199 3.46 -7.59 -10.46
N LEU A 200 3.89 -6.50 -11.07
CA LEU A 200 3.82 -6.31 -12.52
C LEU A 200 4.67 -7.34 -13.26
N ALA A 201 5.92 -7.55 -12.84
CA ALA A 201 6.81 -8.55 -13.43
C ALA A 201 6.27 -9.99 -13.30
N SER A 202 5.59 -10.30 -12.19
CA SER A 202 4.96 -11.60 -12.00
C SER A 202 3.76 -11.81 -12.93
N ARG A 203 2.99 -10.75 -13.22
CA ARG A 203 1.84 -10.80 -14.14
C ARG A 203 2.28 -10.84 -15.61
N THR A 204 3.34 -10.10 -15.99
CA THR A 204 3.95 -10.23 -17.33
C THR A 204 4.47 -11.65 -17.54
N ALA A 205 5.19 -12.21 -16.57
CA ALA A 205 5.74 -13.56 -16.66
C ALA A 205 4.64 -14.64 -16.74
N ALA A 206 3.50 -14.42 -16.10
CA ALA A 206 2.34 -15.32 -16.18
C ALA A 206 1.47 -15.10 -17.43
N GLY A 207 1.77 -14.11 -18.29
CA GLY A 207 0.99 -13.81 -19.49
C GLY A 207 -0.44 -13.28 -19.22
N THR A 208 -0.67 -12.68 -18.05
CA THR A 208 -2.00 -12.28 -17.53
C THR A 208 -2.19 -10.75 -17.46
N LEU A 209 -1.48 -10.00 -18.32
CA LEU A 209 -1.58 -8.54 -18.42
C LEU A 209 -2.59 -8.08 -19.46
#